data_AF-A0A811UMI4-F1
#
_entry.id   AF-A0A811UMI4-F1
#
_cell.length_a   1.000
_cell.length_b   1.000
_cell.length_c   1.000
_cell.angle_alpha   90.00
_cell.angle_beta   90.00
_cell.angle_gamma   90.00
#
_symmetry.space_group_name_H-M   'P 1'
#
loop_
_entity.id
_entity.type
_entity.pdbx_description
1 polymer ?
#
loop_
_entity_poly.entity_id
_entity_poly.type
_entity_poly.pdbx_seq_one_letter_code
_entity_poly.pdbx_strand_id
1 'polypeptide(L)'
;MRYLITILFIFFLFFKLQSAGLKGCIKNAELLQANDCNISKRKKVTCDKKPCEDDGADGSKKGAGGSRGSIMGDDEAKKKTRMLMALLAALGLGGLLLWLQTRRKQKDGESTDCGPTSGLPATVPATSAELPKHVPYLLIGGGTASFSAFRAIKSNDPRAKVLMITNEFRKPYMRPPLSKELWYSAEKGEVTKDYRFKQWTGAERSLFFEPEEFFVEPSKLMETVNGGIAVAHGFAVKKIDPAKHVATLTDGYEITYDECLIATGCSPKTIDVFNQAPPGVREKVMMYRSPDDFERLKRYADEKKSITIVGNGFTGSELACSLANYAKDKKVKIYQIFPESGNMSKVLPSYLSKWTTAKVETMGVCVMPETYVKEAQRDDSVLKLALSNGKSLLTDVVVVCVGCEPNTNIALTSAWRSIGIWVVL
;
A
#
# COMPACT_ATOMS: atom_id res chain seq x y z
N MET A 1 -50.50 32.84 -28.41
CA MET A 1 -50.11 34.06 -29.16
C MET A 1 -50.11 35.24 -28.20
N ARG A 2 -49.05 35.53 -27.44
CA ARG A 2 -47.94 36.41 -27.85
C ARG A 2 -46.67 36.22 -26.97
N TYR A 3 -46.59 35.17 -26.17
CA TYR A 3 -45.40 34.84 -25.34
C TYR A 3 -44.72 33.51 -25.71
N LEU A 4 -45.12 32.88 -26.81
CA LEU A 4 -44.53 31.62 -27.31
C LEU A 4 -43.63 31.80 -28.54
N ILE A 5 -43.43 33.03 -29.01
CA ILE A 5 -42.67 33.35 -30.23
C ILE A 5 -41.24 33.85 -29.92
N THR A 6 -40.95 34.19 -28.65
CA THR A 6 -39.61 34.68 -28.24
C THR A 6 -38.67 33.58 -27.77
N ILE A 7 -39.17 32.36 -27.50
CA ILE A 7 -38.37 31.22 -27.01
C ILE A 7 -37.92 30.29 -28.15
N LEU A 8 -38.57 30.32 -29.32
CA LEU A 8 -38.17 29.51 -30.48
C LEU A 8 -37.14 30.18 -31.41
N PHE A 9 -36.86 31.48 -31.26
CA PHE A 9 -35.90 32.19 -32.11
C PHE A 9 -34.46 32.24 -31.54
N ILE A 10 -34.27 31.88 -30.27
CA ILE A 10 -32.93 31.81 -29.64
C ILE A 10 -32.34 30.39 -29.72
N PHE A 11 -33.18 29.37 -29.94
CA PHE A 11 -32.73 27.97 -30.09
C PHE A 11 -32.27 27.60 -31.51
N PHE A 12 -32.62 28.40 -32.53
CA PHE A 12 -32.31 28.09 -33.93
C PHE A 12 -31.06 28.78 -34.49
N LEU A 13 -30.44 29.70 -33.72
CA LEU A 13 -29.21 30.40 -34.12
C LEU A 13 -27.92 29.81 -33.52
N PHE A 14 -28.03 28.80 -32.63
CA PHE A 14 -26.87 28.18 -31.97
C PHE A 14 -26.45 26.82 -32.56
N PHE A 15 -27.24 26.25 -33.50
CA PHE A 15 -27.00 24.90 -34.02
C PHE A 15 -26.53 24.84 -35.48
N LYS A 16 -26.15 25.98 -36.08
CA LYS A 16 -25.74 26.02 -37.50
C LYS A 16 -24.52 26.90 -37.79
N LEU A 17 -23.52 26.83 -36.91
CA LEU A 17 -22.14 27.26 -37.18
C LEU A 17 -21.16 26.30 -36.50
N GLN A 18 -21.23 25.03 -36.93
CA GLN A 18 -20.08 24.13 -36.87
C GLN A 18 -19.23 24.45 -38.12
N SER A 19 -17.92 24.63 -37.92
CA SER A 19 -16.89 24.95 -38.93
C SER A 19 -16.49 26.42 -39.09
N ALA A 20 -15.88 27.00 -38.06
CA ALA A 20 -14.75 27.92 -38.23
C ALA A 20 -13.86 27.79 -36.99
N GLY A 21 -12.57 27.51 -37.20
CA GLY A 21 -11.69 26.96 -36.18
C GLY A 21 -11.38 27.87 -35.01
N LEU A 22 -11.20 27.26 -33.83
CA LEU A 22 -10.29 27.77 -32.82
C LEU A 22 -9.55 26.58 -32.18
N LYS A 23 -8.31 26.39 -32.63
CA LYS A 23 -7.25 25.78 -31.83
C LYS A 23 -7.02 26.67 -30.61
N GLY A 24 -6.88 26.06 -29.44
CA GLY A 24 -6.17 26.65 -28.30
C GLY A 24 -7.05 27.20 -27.18
N CYS A 25 -7.15 26.44 -26.08
CA CYS A 25 -6.60 26.85 -24.78
C CYS A 25 -6.81 25.72 -23.75
N ILE A 26 -6.07 24.63 -23.88
CA ILE A 26 -5.77 23.81 -22.70
C ILE A 26 -4.61 24.53 -22.02
N LYS A 27 -4.87 25.12 -20.86
CA LYS A 27 -3.80 25.66 -20.01
C LYS A 27 -2.79 24.53 -19.78
N ASN A 28 -1.56 24.75 -20.22
CA ASN A 28 -0.43 23.87 -19.93
C ASN A 28 -0.23 23.83 -18.42
N ALA A 29 -0.87 22.90 -17.72
CA ALA A 29 -0.46 22.52 -16.39
C ALA A 29 0.89 21.79 -16.53
N GLU A 30 1.93 22.35 -15.96
CA GLU A 30 3.26 21.77 -16.00
C GLU A 30 3.23 20.40 -15.30
N LEU A 31 3.58 19.35 -16.04
CA LEU A 31 3.70 18.00 -15.50
C LEU A 31 4.95 17.97 -14.64
N LEU A 32 4.83 17.56 -13.38
CA LEU A 32 5.99 17.32 -12.53
C LEU A 32 6.79 16.14 -13.10
N GLN A 33 7.86 16.46 -13.84
CA GLN A 33 8.83 15.48 -14.29
C GLN A 33 9.78 15.14 -13.15
N ALA A 34 10.36 13.93 -13.18
CA ALA A 34 11.25 13.41 -12.13
C ALA A 34 12.45 14.33 -11.77
N ASN A 35 12.80 15.27 -12.64
CA ASN A 35 13.91 16.22 -12.46
C ASN A 35 13.57 17.41 -11.54
N ASP A 36 12.29 17.75 -11.34
CA ASP A 36 11.87 18.87 -10.49
C ASP A 36 12.15 18.64 -9.01
N CYS A 37 12.37 17.38 -8.61
CA CYS A 37 12.67 17.01 -7.22
C CYS A 37 14.16 17.00 -6.88
N ASN A 38 15.05 17.42 -7.80
CA ASN A 38 16.50 17.44 -7.58
C ASN A 38 17.08 18.82 -7.24
N ILE A 39 16.25 19.81 -6.90
CA ILE A 39 16.72 21.16 -6.54
C ILE A 39 16.95 21.24 -5.03
N SER A 40 17.95 20.51 -4.52
CA SER A 40 18.76 21.01 -3.41
C SER A 40 20.19 21.14 -3.91
N LYS A 41 20.63 22.39 -4.02
CA LYS A 41 21.95 22.75 -4.52
C LYS A 41 23.01 22.04 -3.68
N ARG A 42 23.78 21.13 -4.29
CA ARG A 42 25.13 20.79 -3.81
C ARG A 42 25.97 22.07 -3.83
N LYS A 43 25.94 22.85 -2.74
CA LYS A 43 27.07 23.73 -2.41
C LYS A 43 28.19 22.82 -1.94
N LYS A 44 29.10 22.49 -2.86
CA LYS A 44 30.43 21.99 -2.51
C LYS A 44 31.06 23.03 -1.57
N VAL A 45 31.20 22.68 -0.30
CA VAL A 45 32.14 23.36 0.58
C VAL A 45 33.51 22.86 0.16
N THR A 46 34.19 23.63 -0.68
CA THR A 46 35.63 23.46 -0.95
C THR A 46 36.37 24.01 0.25
N CYS A 47 36.96 23.12 1.06
CA CYS A 47 38.02 23.51 1.99
C CYS A 47 39.32 23.66 1.20
N ASP A 48 39.84 24.88 1.20
CA ASP A 48 41.18 25.20 0.71
C ASP A 48 42.25 24.47 1.52
N LYS A 49 43.13 23.74 0.83
CA LYS A 49 44.53 23.55 1.24
C LYS A 49 45.41 23.62 0.00
N LYS A 50 46.36 24.56 0.03
CA LYS A 50 47.44 24.81 -0.93
C LYS A 50 48.68 23.92 -0.59
N PRO A 51 49.73 23.89 -1.44
CA PRO A 51 50.28 22.67 -2.04
C PRO A 51 51.64 22.23 -1.45
N CYS A 52 52.14 21.08 -1.92
CA CYS A 52 53.57 20.79 -2.00
C CYS A 52 53.90 20.25 -3.40
N GLU A 53 54.99 20.74 -3.97
CA GLU A 53 55.69 20.25 -5.17
C GLU A 53 56.58 19.04 -4.81
N ASP A 54 56.84 18.15 -5.78
CA ASP A 54 58.18 17.77 -6.25
C ASP A 54 58.15 16.63 -7.30
N ASP A 55 58.81 16.93 -8.43
CA ASP A 55 59.72 16.16 -9.30
C ASP A 55 59.58 14.64 -9.59
N GLY A 56 59.83 14.29 -10.87
CA GLY A 56 60.31 12.95 -11.26
C GLY A 56 59.98 12.50 -12.69
N ALA A 57 60.98 12.05 -13.44
CA ALA A 57 61.03 11.96 -14.90
C ALA A 57 60.88 10.54 -15.53
N ASP A 58 60.76 10.55 -16.87
CA ASP A 58 61.29 9.61 -17.91
C ASP A 58 60.54 8.30 -18.26
N GLY A 59 60.61 7.88 -19.54
CA GLY A 59 60.52 6.45 -19.89
C GLY A 59 59.79 5.92 -21.15
N SER A 60 59.98 6.50 -22.35
CA SER A 60 60.19 5.84 -23.68
C SER A 60 59.64 4.43 -24.12
N LYS A 61 59.18 4.38 -25.40
CA LYS A 61 59.29 3.31 -26.47
C LYS A 61 58.40 2.05 -26.40
N LYS A 62 58.05 1.31 -27.47
CA LYS A 62 57.90 1.36 -28.97
C LYS A 62 57.46 -0.07 -29.37
N GLY A 63 56.76 -0.27 -30.50
CA GLY A 63 56.76 -1.57 -31.18
C GLY A 63 55.60 -1.84 -32.14
N ALA A 64 55.89 -1.86 -33.44
CA ALA A 64 55.00 -2.25 -34.52
C ALA A 64 55.53 -3.54 -35.18
N GLY A 65 54.66 -4.32 -35.82
CA GLY A 65 55.03 -5.43 -36.69
C GLY A 65 53.81 -6.04 -37.37
N GLY A 66 53.82 -6.08 -38.70
CA GLY A 66 52.79 -6.72 -39.52
C GLY A 66 53.36 -7.76 -40.48
N SER A 67 52.48 -8.54 -41.13
CA SER A 67 52.65 -9.31 -42.38
C SER A 67 51.56 -10.40 -42.43
N ARG A 68 51.20 -11.08 -43.54
CA ARG A 68 51.00 -10.85 -45.00
C ARG A 68 50.60 -12.24 -45.56
N GLY A 69 49.75 -12.29 -46.59
CA GLY A 69 49.54 -13.48 -47.47
C GLY A 69 48.31 -14.34 -47.14
N SER A 70 47.62 -15.00 -48.06
CA SER A 70 47.57 -15.03 -49.53
C SER A 70 46.36 -15.91 -49.94
N ILE A 71 45.94 -15.80 -51.20
CA ILE A 71 44.64 -16.20 -51.78
C ILE A 71 44.58 -17.70 -52.15
N MET A 72 43.43 -18.36 -51.94
CA MET A 72 43.06 -19.68 -52.49
C MET A 72 41.57 -19.76 -52.90
N GLY A 73 41.32 -20.22 -54.13
CA GLY A 73 40.23 -21.13 -54.56
C GLY A 73 38.76 -20.74 -54.36
N ASP A 74 38.13 -20.15 -55.39
CA ASP A 74 36.79 -19.53 -55.35
C ASP A 74 35.58 -20.46 -55.68
N ASP A 75 35.76 -21.79 -55.71
CA ASP A 75 34.67 -22.74 -56.02
C ASP A 75 34.21 -23.61 -54.84
N GLU A 76 35.04 -23.83 -53.83
CA GLU A 76 34.62 -24.55 -52.61
C GLU A 76 33.77 -23.66 -51.67
N ALA A 77 34.02 -22.34 -51.72
CA ALA A 77 33.30 -21.34 -50.94
C ALA A 77 31.82 -21.26 -51.35
N LYS A 78 31.50 -21.30 -52.66
CA LYS A 78 30.12 -21.20 -53.15
C LYS A 78 29.26 -22.40 -52.75
N LYS A 79 29.84 -23.60 -52.64
CA LYS A 79 29.12 -24.81 -52.21
C LYS A 79 28.83 -24.79 -50.71
N LYS A 80 29.78 -24.34 -49.89
CA LYS A 80 29.61 -24.13 -48.44
C LYS A 80 28.56 -23.04 -48.14
N THR A 81 28.55 -21.94 -48.88
CA THR A 81 27.55 -20.86 -48.70
C THR A 81 26.13 -21.31 -49.07
N ARG A 82 25.95 -22.11 -50.12
CA ARG A 82 24.63 -22.67 -50.48
C ARG A 82 24.11 -23.66 -49.43
N MET A 83 24.98 -24.46 -48.84
CA MET A 83 24.62 -25.41 -47.78
C MET A 83 24.27 -24.68 -46.46
N LEU A 84 24.99 -23.60 -46.13
CA LEU A 84 24.71 -22.76 -44.97
C LEU A 84 23.37 -22.01 -45.11
N MET A 85 23.06 -21.48 -46.30
CA MET A 85 21.78 -20.81 -46.56
C MET A 85 20.59 -21.79 -46.49
N ALA A 86 20.76 -23.04 -46.94
CA ALA A 86 19.74 -24.07 -46.81
C ALA A 86 19.49 -24.47 -45.34
N LEU A 87 20.54 -24.55 -44.52
CA LEU A 87 20.43 -24.82 -43.08
C LEU A 87 19.73 -23.67 -42.33
N LEU A 88 20.04 -22.41 -42.67
CA LEU A 88 19.38 -21.24 -42.08
C LEU A 88 17.90 -21.16 -42.47
N ALA A 89 17.54 -21.52 -43.71
CA ALA A 89 16.15 -21.58 -44.14
C ALA A 89 15.36 -22.68 -43.40
N ALA A 90 15.97 -23.85 -43.15
CA ALA A 90 15.35 -24.93 -42.40
C ALA A 90 15.13 -24.56 -40.92
N LEU A 91 16.08 -23.87 -40.29
CA LEU A 91 15.94 -23.35 -38.93
C LEU A 91 14.86 -22.24 -38.82
N GLY A 92 14.76 -21.38 -39.83
CA GLY A 92 13.72 -20.35 -39.91
C GLY A 92 12.30 -20.93 -40.02
N LEU A 93 12.12 -21.96 -40.85
CA LEU A 93 10.84 -22.67 -40.98
C LEU A 93 10.46 -23.43 -39.70
N GLY A 94 11.42 -24.09 -39.05
CA GLY A 94 11.21 -24.75 -37.76
C GLY A 94 10.82 -23.78 -36.65
N GLY A 95 11.49 -22.63 -36.57
CA GLY A 95 11.15 -21.56 -35.62
C GLY A 95 9.77 -20.94 -35.87
N LEU A 96 9.39 -20.75 -37.14
CA LEU A 96 8.08 -20.23 -37.50
C LEU A 96 6.94 -21.20 -37.16
N LEU A 97 7.15 -22.51 -37.36
CA LEU A 97 6.20 -23.56 -36.98
C LEU A 97 6.02 -23.66 -35.45
N LEU A 98 7.11 -23.58 -34.68
CA LEU A 98 7.07 -23.55 -33.22
C LEU A 98 6.40 -22.26 -32.70
N TRP A 99 6.64 -21.13 -33.35
CA TRP A 99 6.00 -19.85 -33.03
C TRP A 99 4.49 -19.85 -33.36
N LEU A 100 4.09 -20.46 -34.48
CA LEU A 100 2.68 -20.62 -34.84
C LEU A 100 1.95 -21.62 -33.93
N GLN A 101 2.61 -22.70 -33.50
CA GLN A 101 2.07 -23.66 -32.54
C GLN A 101 1.91 -23.05 -31.14
N THR A 102 2.88 -22.25 -30.67
CA THR A 102 2.76 -21.52 -29.40
C THR A 102 1.68 -20.44 -29.45
N ARG A 103 1.52 -19.72 -30.57
CA ARG A 103 0.40 -18.78 -30.77
C ARG A 103 -0.97 -19.46 -30.81
N ARG A 104 -1.09 -20.69 -31.33
CA ARG A 104 -2.34 -21.45 -31.27
C ARG A 104 -2.68 -21.86 -29.83
N LYS A 105 -1.71 -22.38 -29.06
CA LYS A 105 -1.90 -22.66 -27.62
C LYS A 105 -2.30 -21.42 -26.81
N GLN A 106 -1.87 -20.22 -27.23
CA GLN A 106 -2.23 -18.96 -26.56
C GLN A 106 -3.64 -18.45 -26.95
N LYS A 107 -4.22 -18.94 -28.04
CA LYS A 107 -5.58 -18.61 -28.48
C LYS A 107 -6.64 -19.58 -27.94
N ASP A 108 -6.23 -20.80 -27.61
CA ASP A 108 -7.09 -21.85 -27.00
C ASP A 108 -6.97 -21.86 -25.46
N GLY A 109 -6.20 -20.94 -24.88
CA GLY A 109 -6.18 -20.62 -23.45
C GLY A 109 -7.35 -19.71 -23.10
N GLU A 110 -8.46 -20.36 -22.74
CA GLU A 110 -9.55 -19.92 -21.87
C GLU A 110 -9.41 -18.49 -21.29
N SER A 111 -10.38 -17.66 -21.65
CA SER A 111 -10.66 -16.37 -21.04
C SER A 111 -10.76 -16.51 -19.52
N THR A 112 -9.66 -16.25 -18.84
CA THR A 112 -9.66 -15.97 -17.41
C THR A 112 -10.25 -14.58 -17.24
N ASP A 113 -11.54 -14.56 -16.96
CA ASP A 113 -12.24 -13.45 -16.35
C ASP A 113 -11.45 -13.05 -15.09
N CYS A 114 -10.62 -12.01 -15.20
CA CYS A 114 -9.96 -11.37 -14.06
C CYS A 114 -10.97 -10.46 -13.33
N GLY A 115 -12.10 -11.02 -12.95
CA GLY A 115 -12.88 -10.57 -11.81
C GLY A 115 -12.19 -11.04 -10.52
N PRO A 116 -12.46 -10.41 -9.36
CA PRO A 116 -11.90 -10.86 -8.10
C PRO A 116 -12.54 -12.20 -7.71
N THR A 117 -11.96 -13.33 -8.11
CA THR A 117 -12.17 -14.59 -7.38
C THR A 117 -11.31 -14.56 -6.13
N SER A 118 -11.83 -13.91 -5.10
CA SER A 118 -11.48 -14.23 -3.71
C SER A 118 -12.79 -14.45 -2.99
N GLY A 119 -13.11 -15.72 -2.67
CA GLY A 119 -14.14 -16.00 -1.68
C GLY A 119 -13.85 -15.14 -0.45
N LEU A 120 -14.87 -14.46 0.07
CA LEU A 120 -14.73 -13.70 1.32
C LEU A 120 -14.03 -14.61 2.33
N PRO A 121 -13.02 -14.12 3.06
CA PRO A 121 -12.33 -14.97 4.01
C PRO A 121 -13.36 -15.56 4.98
N ALA A 122 -13.29 -16.87 5.22
CA ALA A 122 -14.28 -17.53 6.05
C ALA A 122 -14.19 -17.03 7.50
N THR A 123 -15.34 -16.89 8.16
CA THR A 123 -15.37 -16.65 9.59
C THR A 123 -14.84 -17.88 10.33
N VAL A 124 -14.30 -17.67 11.53
CA VAL A 124 -13.88 -18.76 12.41
C VAL A 124 -14.50 -18.52 13.79
N PRO A 125 -15.43 -19.36 14.27
CA PRO A 125 -16.04 -20.52 13.61
C PRO A 125 -16.83 -20.15 12.34
N ALA A 126 -17.24 -21.16 11.57
CA ALA A 126 -17.94 -20.96 10.30
C ALA A 126 -19.30 -20.27 10.48
N THR A 127 -19.96 -20.46 11.63
CA THR A 127 -21.22 -19.81 11.96
C THR A 127 -21.20 -19.26 13.38
N SER A 128 -21.96 -18.18 13.63
CA SER A 128 -22.12 -17.62 14.98
C SER A 128 -22.82 -18.58 15.94
N ALA A 129 -23.57 -19.57 15.43
CA ALA A 129 -24.23 -20.59 16.23
C ALA A 129 -23.26 -21.48 17.03
N GLU A 130 -22.00 -21.59 16.56
CA GLU A 130 -20.93 -22.33 17.23
C GLU A 130 -20.25 -21.52 18.34
N LEU A 131 -20.55 -20.21 18.45
CA LEU A 131 -20.03 -19.39 19.53
C LEU A 131 -20.77 -19.71 20.85
N PRO A 132 -20.08 -19.65 22.00
CA PRO A 132 -20.72 -19.88 23.28
C PRO A 132 -21.83 -18.84 23.53
N LYS A 133 -22.96 -19.30 24.10
CA LYS A 133 -24.09 -18.43 24.46
C LYS A 133 -23.78 -17.48 25.62
N HIS A 134 -22.80 -17.84 26.44
CA HIS A 134 -22.37 -17.09 27.60
C HIS A 134 -20.85 -17.21 27.78
N VAL A 135 -20.18 -16.13 28.17
CA VAL A 135 -18.74 -16.10 28.47
C VAL A 135 -18.42 -15.21 29.67
N PRO A 136 -17.49 -15.59 30.56
CA PRO A 136 -17.12 -14.72 31.67
C PRO A 136 -16.51 -13.40 31.21
N TYR A 137 -15.59 -13.43 30.24
CA TYR A 137 -14.94 -12.23 29.72
C TYR A 137 -15.13 -12.13 28.21
N LEU A 138 -15.78 -11.05 27.77
CA LEU A 138 -15.96 -10.69 26.37
C LEU A 138 -15.07 -9.52 25.97
N LEU A 139 -14.19 -9.71 24.97
CA LEU A 139 -13.34 -8.66 24.42
C LEU A 139 -13.77 -8.33 23.00
N ILE A 140 -14.17 -7.09 22.74
CA ILE A 140 -14.67 -6.65 21.44
C ILE A 140 -13.58 -5.88 20.71
N GLY A 141 -13.02 -6.50 19.68
CA GLY A 141 -11.88 -6.03 18.89
C GLY A 141 -10.68 -6.96 19.02
N GLY A 142 -10.03 -7.28 17.90
CA GLY A 142 -8.88 -8.20 17.84
C GLY A 142 -7.50 -7.53 17.94
N GLY A 143 -7.41 -6.37 18.59
CA GLY A 143 -6.20 -5.52 18.57
C GLY A 143 -5.28 -5.68 19.79
N THR A 144 -4.27 -4.80 19.86
CA THR A 144 -3.30 -4.73 20.96
C THR A 144 -3.96 -4.54 22.32
N ALA A 145 -4.98 -3.66 22.41
CA ALA A 145 -5.68 -3.39 23.67
C ALA A 145 -6.35 -4.67 24.23
N SER A 146 -7.12 -5.39 23.41
CA SER A 146 -7.75 -6.65 23.82
C SER A 146 -6.73 -7.71 24.19
N PHE A 147 -5.64 -7.83 23.43
CA PHE A 147 -4.62 -8.83 23.74
C PHE A 147 -3.90 -8.54 25.06
N SER A 148 -3.58 -7.27 25.34
CA SER A 148 -3.05 -6.84 26.64
C SER A 148 -4.04 -7.07 27.77
N ALA A 149 -5.33 -6.78 27.56
CA ALA A 149 -6.38 -7.04 28.55
C ALA A 149 -6.50 -8.52 28.87
N PHE A 150 -6.47 -9.39 27.86
CA PHE A 150 -6.42 -10.84 28.05
C PHE A 150 -5.24 -11.27 28.93
N ARG A 151 -4.02 -10.75 28.67
CA ARG A 151 -2.85 -11.09 29.49
C ARG A 151 -3.01 -10.66 30.94
N ALA A 152 -3.59 -9.47 31.17
CA ALA A 152 -3.88 -8.97 32.52
C ALA A 152 -4.93 -9.84 33.22
N ILE A 153 -6.02 -10.19 32.53
CA ILE A 153 -7.06 -11.09 33.04
C ILE A 153 -6.44 -12.43 33.44
N LYS A 154 -5.66 -13.07 32.56
CA LYS A 154 -5.01 -14.36 32.84
C LYS A 154 -3.99 -14.30 33.97
N SER A 155 -3.30 -13.17 34.14
CA SER A 155 -2.37 -12.98 35.25
C SER A 155 -3.09 -12.92 36.60
N ASN A 156 -4.33 -12.42 36.64
CA ASN A 156 -5.13 -12.30 37.86
C ASN A 156 -6.03 -13.53 38.10
N ASP A 157 -6.55 -14.12 37.03
CA ASP A 157 -7.33 -15.35 37.03
C ASP A 157 -6.77 -16.34 35.99
N PRO A 158 -5.92 -17.28 36.43
CA PRO A 158 -5.33 -18.29 35.56
C PRO A 158 -6.36 -19.18 34.85
N ARG A 159 -7.58 -19.32 35.40
CA ARG A 159 -8.66 -20.16 34.85
C ARG A 159 -9.67 -19.37 34.02
N ALA A 160 -9.44 -18.07 33.79
CA ALA A 160 -10.33 -17.23 33.01
C ALA A 160 -10.61 -17.80 31.61
N LYS A 161 -11.87 -17.74 31.20
CA LYS A 161 -12.35 -18.08 29.85
C LYS A 161 -12.69 -16.79 29.13
N VAL A 162 -11.89 -16.45 28.14
CA VAL A 162 -11.96 -15.16 27.44
C VAL A 162 -12.34 -15.39 25.99
N LEU A 163 -13.44 -14.79 25.55
CA LEU A 163 -13.80 -14.76 24.14
C LEU A 163 -13.47 -13.39 23.57
N MET A 164 -12.65 -13.38 22.52
CA MET A 164 -12.34 -12.19 21.74
C MET A 164 -13.09 -12.24 20.41
N ILE A 165 -13.87 -11.20 20.10
CA ILE A 165 -14.61 -11.09 18.85
C ILE A 165 -13.97 -10.00 17.98
N THR A 166 -13.63 -10.34 16.74
CA THR A 166 -13.00 -9.41 15.80
C THR A 166 -13.60 -9.51 14.41
N ASN A 167 -13.80 -8.36 13.77
CA ASN A 167 -14.28 -8.27 12.39
C ASN A 167 -13.15 -8.50 11.38
N GLU A 168 -11.90 -8.54 11.82
CA GLU A 168 -10.77 -8.96 10.99
C GLU A 168 -10.72 -10.50 10.89
N PHE A 169 -10.17 -11.00 9.79
CA PHE A 169 -10.09 -12.45 9.50
C PHE A 169 -8.78 -13.08 9.99
N ARG A 170 -8.11 -12.47 10.97
CA ARG A 170 -6.76 -12.84 11.42
C ARG A 170 -6.66 -12.79 12.94
N LYS A 171 -5.73 -13.59 13.50
CA LYS A 171 -5.43 -13.60 14.95
C LYS A 171 -4.85 -12.25 15.37
N PRO A 172 -4.90 -11.88 16.67
CA PRO A 172 -4.37 -10.61 17.14
C PRO A 172 -2.88 -10.41 16.81
N TYR A 173 -2.55 -9.22 16.31
CA TYR A 173 -1.20 -8.86 15.85
C TYR A 173 -0.82 -7.42 16.22
N MET A 174 0.47 -7.11 16.17
CA MET A 174 0.98 -5.76 16.37
C MET A 174 1.10 -5.01 15.05
N ARG A 175 0.61 -3.77 15.01
CA ARG A 175 0.64 -2.93 13.79
C ARG A 175 1.97 -2.20 13.51
N PRO A 176 2.81 -1.79 14.49
CA PRO A 176 4.00 -0.97 14.20
C PRO A 176 4.97 -1.52 13.15
N PRO A 177 5.22 -2.84 13.04
CA PRO A 177 6.12 -3.39 12.03
C PRO A 177 5.62 -3.20 10.58
N LEU A 178 4.31 -3.03 10.37
CA LEU A 178 3.71 -2.89 9.03
C LEU A 178 4.29 -1.69 8.27
N SER A 179 4.58 -0.57 8.93
CA SER A 179 5.19 0.62 8.30
C SER A 179 6.71 0.69 8.46
N LYS A 180 7.33 -0.29 9.14
CA LYS A 180 8.73 -0.27 9.58
C LYS A 180 9.48 -1.54 9.16
N GLU A 181 9.86 -2.40 10.11
CA GLU A 181 10.80 -3.52 9.95
C GLU A 181 10.43 -4.46 8.80
N LEU A 182 9.13 -4.69 8.58
CA LEU A 182 8.67 -5.54 7.48
C LEU A 182 9.14 -5.05 6.10
N TRP A 183 9.27 -3.74 5.90
CA TRP A 183 9.81 -3.17 4.65
C TRP A 183 11.32 -3.30 4.52
N TYR A 184 12.04 -3.53 5.62
CA TYR A 184 13.49 -3.71 5.65
C TYR A 184 13.88 -5.19 5.60
N SER A 185 13.01 -6.08 6.10
CA SER A 185 13.19 -7.53 6.05
C SER A 185 12.45 -8.21 4.91
N ALA A 186 11.61 -7.49 4.17
CA ALA A 186 11.01 -8.01 2.94
C ALA A 186 12.12 -8.26 1.92
N GLU A 187 12.69 -9.46 1.92
CA GLU A 187 13.55 -9.93 0.84
C GLU A 187 12.75 -9.95 -0.48
N LYS A 188 13.43 -10.18 -1.61
CA LYS A 188 12.80 -10.35 -2.93
C LYS A 188 12.05 -11.69 -3.02
N GLY A 189 11.06 -11.87 -2.14
CA GLY A 189 10.27 -13.09 -2.01
C GLY A 189 8.90 -12.84 -1.39
N GLU A 190 8.15 -13.93 -1.22
CA GLU A 190 6.85 -13.92 -0.57
C GLU A 190 6.97 -13.63 0.93
N VAL A 191 5.99 -12.91 1.45
CA VAL A 191 5.88 -12.66 2.88
C VAL A 191 5.52 -13.99 3.54
N THR A 192 6.25 -14.38 4.58
CA THR A 192 5.92 -15.60 5.34
C THR A 192 4.49 -15.52 5.89
N LYS A 193 3.82 -16.68 6.04
CA LYS A 193 2.44 -16.77 6.56
C LYS A 193 2.25 -16.00 7.89
N ASP A 194 3.30 -15.94 8.71
CA ASP A 194 3.29 -15.30 10.03
C ASP A 194 3.83 -13.86 10.03
N TYR A 195 4.15 -13.30 8.86
CA TYR A 195 4.77 -11.97 8.70
C TYR A 195 6.00 -11.80 9.61
N ARG A 196 6.91 -12.78 9.59
CA ARG A 196 8.15 -12.68 10.37
C ARG A 196 9.03 -11.54 9.85
N PHE A 197 9.59 -10.78 10.77
CA PHE A 197 10.50 -9.68 10.48
C PHE A 197 11.72 -9.70 11.40
N LYS A 198 12.82 -9.10 10.94
CA LYS A 198 14.03 -8.89 11.75
C LYS A 198 13.93 -7.53 12.42
N GLN A 199 14.07 -7.53 13.74
CA GLN A 199 14.20 -6.30 14.52
C GLN A 199 15.54 -5.62 14.20
N TRP A 200 15.69 -4.36 14.60
CA TRP A 200 16.95 -3.62 14.44
C TRP A 200 18.13 -4.26 15.20
N THR A 201 17.86 -5.08 16.21
CA THR A 201 18.85 -5.89 16.94
C THR A 201 19.28 -7.16 16.18
N GLY A 202 18.62 -7.50 15.08
CA GLY A 202 18.82 -8.73 14.30
C GLY A 202 17.93 -9.90 14.73
N ALA A 203 17.25 -9.82 15.88
CA ALA A 203 16.35 -10.87 16.35
C ALA A 203 15.09 -10.97 15.48
N GLU A 204 14.68 -12.19 15.14
CA GLU A 204 13.43 -12.42 14.40
C GLU A 204 12.21 -12.42 15.32
N ARG A 205 11.10 -11.93 14.80
CA ARG A 205 9.82 -11.87 15.51
C ARG A 205 8.64 -12.07 14.56
N SER A 206 7.58 -12.69 15.06
CA SER A 206 6.28 -12.75 14.38
C SER A 206 5.51 -11.43 14.55
N LEU A 207 4.70 -11.09 13.56
CA LEU A 207 3.73 -9.99 13.67
C LEU A 207 2.62 -10.33 14.66
N PHE A 208 2.23 -11.59 14.74
CA PHE A 208 1.22 -12.10 15.66
C PHE A 208 1.75 -12.12 17.09
N PHE A 209 0.85 -11.85 18.05
CA PHE A 209 1.25 -11.83 19.46
C PHE A 209 1.62 -13.21 20.00
N GLU A 210 0.91 -14.24 19.55
CA GLU A 210 1.08 -15.64 19.94
C GLU A 210 0.88 -16.53 18.70
N PRO A 211 1.43 -17.76 18.70
CA PRO A 211 1.19 -18.73 17.65
C PRO A 211 -0.26 -19.23 17.66
N GLU A 212 -0.70 -19.89 16.57
CA GLU A 212 -2.10 -20.29 16.39
C GLU A 212 -2.57 -21.30 17.45
N GLU A 213 -1.67 -22.20 17.86
CA GLU A 213 -1.90 -23.25 18.85
C GLU A 213 -2.14 -22.70 20.27
N PHE A 214 -1.80 -21.44 20.52
CA PHE A 214 -2.08 -20.79 21.80
C PHE A 214 -3.58 -20.56 22.03
N PHE A 215 -4.36 -20.45 20.96
CA PHE A 215 -5.78 -20.10 21.02
C PHE A 215 -6.66 -21.35 21.04
N VAL A 216 -7.66 -21.32 21.91
CA VAL A 216 -8.69 -22.35 21.98
C VAL A 216 -9.72 -22.11 20.86
N GLU A 217 -10.28 -23.19 20.31
CA GLU A 217 -11.44 -23.11 19.44
C GLU A 217 -12.63 -22.46 20.17
N PRO A 218 -13.33 -21.48 19.57
CA PRO A 218 -14.44 -20.79 20.24
C PRO A 218 -15.54 -21.70 20.78
N SER A 219 -15.89 -22.78 20.05
CA SER A 219 -16.89 -23.76 20.47
C SER A 219 -16.50 -24.55 21.72
N LYS A 220 -15.19 -24.80 21.91
CA LYS A 220 -14.64 -25.58 23.03
C LYS A 220 -14.23 -24.73 24.22
N LEU A 221 -14.29 -23.40 24.13
CA LEU A 221 -13.82 -22.48 25.18
C LEU A 221 -14.42 -22.82 26.55
N MET A 222 -15.73 -23.09 26.59
CA MET A 222 -16.43 -23.36 27.84
C MET A 222 -16.12 -24.73 28.46
N GLU A 223 -15.58 -25.67 27.69
CA GLU A 223 -15.20 -27.01 28.13
C GLU A 223 -13.77 -27.06 28.69
N THR A 224 -12.95 -26.04 28.40
CA THR A 224 -11.56 -26.00 28.87
C THR A 224 -11.46 -25.95 30.40
N VAL A 225 -10.66 -26.87 30.96
CA VAL A 225 -10.44 -26.98 32.42
C VAL A 225 -9.60 -25.83 32.95
N ASN A 226 -8.56 -25.43 32.21
CA ASN A 226 -7.62 -24.38 32.60
C ASN A 226 -8.01 -23.00 32.04
N GLY A 227 -9.22 -22.87 31.50
CA GLY A 227 -9.65 -21.73 30.72
C GLY A 227 -8.78 -21.51 29.48
N GLY A 228 -8.80 -20.29 28.96
CA GLY A 228 -8.01 -19.91 27.78
C GLY A 228 -8.57 -18.68 27.11
N ILE A 229 -8.02 -18.37 25.94
CA ILE A 229 -8.58 -17.39 25.02
C ILE A 229 -9.02 -18.08 23.74
N ALA A 230 -10.23 -17.79 23.32
CA ALA A 230 -10.68 -18.07 21.97
C ALA A 230 -10.87 -16.76 21.20
N VAL A 231 -10.60 -16.79 19.90
CA VAL A 231 -10.77 -15.62 19.03
C VAL A 231 -11.70 -15.99 17.90
N ALA A 232 -12.85 -15.32 17.86
CA ALA A 232 -13.85 -15.42 16.81
C ALA A 232 -13.57 -14.36 15.74
N HIS A 233 -13.19 -14.78 14.53
CA HIS A 233 -12.76 -13.89 13.45
C HIS A 233 -13.83 -13.73 12.38
N GLY A 234 -13.87 -12.55 11.76
CA GLY A 234 -14.86 -12.19 10.75
C GLY A 234 -16.24 -11.86 11.32
N PHE A 235 -16.37 -11.73 12.64
CA PHE A 235 -17.62 -11.37 13.31
C PHE A 235 -17.57 -9.93 13.82
N ALA A 236 -18.64 -9.17 13.59
CA ALA A 236 -18.77 -7.81 14.09
C ALA A 236 -19.87 -7.73 15.16
N VAL A 237 -19.57 -7.09 16.28
CA VAL A 237 -20.57 -6.73 17.29
C VAL A 237 -21.29 -5.46 16.82
N LYS A 238 -22.62 -5.52 16.74
CA LYS A 238 -23.47 -4.41 16.28
C LYS A 238 -23.89 -3.48 17.43
N LYS A 239 -24.21 -4.05 18.58
CA LYS A 239 -24.65 -3.33 19.78
C LYS A 239 -24.37 -4.16 21.04
N ILE A 240 -24.40 -3.48 22.18
CA ILE A 240 -24.30 -4.07 23.51
C ILE A 240 -25.47 -3.54 24.35
N ASP A 241 -26.07 -4.39 25.18
CA ASP A 241 -27.03 -4.02 26.22
C ASP A 241 -26.34 -4.24 27.58
N PRO A 242 -25.79 -3.18 28.22
CA PRO A 242 -25.08 -3.32 29.49
C PRO A 242 -25.97 -3.75 30.63
N ALA A 243 -27.24 -3.34 30.63
CA ALA A 243 -28.16 -3.68 31.70
C ALA A 243 -28.49 -5.18 31.70
N LYS A 244 -28.52 -5.79 30.51
CA LYS A 244 -28.73 -7.24 30.35
C LYS A 244 -27.45 -8.04 30.21
N HIS A 245 -26.30 -7.36 30.14
CA HIS A 245 -25.01 -7.94 29.78
C HIS A 245 -25.05 -8.81 28.50
N VAL A 246 -25.60 -8.25 27.41
CA VAL A 246 -25.74 -8.94 26.11
C VAL A 246 -25.01 -8.18 25.01
N ALA A 247 -24.18 -8.86 24.23
CA ALA A 247 -23.66 -8.36 22.97
C ALA A 247 -24.40 -9.01 21.80
N THR A 248 -24.86 -8.19 20.85
CA THR A 248 -25.54 -8.66 19.63
C THR A 248 -24.62 -8.50 18.42
N LEU A 249 -24.37 -9.59 17.71
CA LEU A 249 -23.60 -9.61 16.46
C LEU A 249 -24.39 -9.05 15.28
N THR A 250 -23.71 -8.78 14.16
CA THR A 250 -24.34 -8.24 12.95
C THR A 250 -25.37 -9.17 12.31
N ASP A 251 -25.24 -10.48 12.51
CA ASP A 251 -26.20 -11.50 12.07
C ASP A 251 -27.37 -11.72 13.06
N GLY A 252 -27.38 -10.98 14.18
CA GLY A 252 -28.40 -11.08 15.21
C GLY A 252 -28.11 -12.10 16.31
N TYR A 253 -27.00 -12.85 16.25
CA TYR A 253 -26.62 -13.75 17.31
C TYR A 253 -26.32 -12.99 18.60
N GLU A 254 -26.81 -13.48 19.73
CA GLU A 254 -26.63 -12.86 21.05
C GLU A 254 -25.71 -13.70 21.94
N ILE A 255 -24.77 -13.01 22.59
CA ILE A 255 -23.82 -13.57 23.54
C ILE A 255 -23.99 -12.81 24.85
N THR A 256 -24.27 -13.52 25.93
CA THR A 256 -24.26 -12.96 27.29
C THR A 256 -22.84 -12.95 27.85
N TYR A 257 -22.53 -12.00 28.73
CA TYR A 257 -21.20 -11.89 29.35
C TYR A 257 -21.26 -11.50 30.83
N ASP A 258 -20.20 -11.77 31.60
CA ASP A 258 -20.08 -11.18 32.94
C ASP A 258 -19.40 -9.80 32.82
N GLU A 259 -18.21 -9.78 32.23
CA GLU A 259 -17.41 -8.58 32.01
C GLU A 259 -17.12 -8.35 30.52
N CYS A 260 -17.20 -7.09 30.07
CA CYS A 260 -16.99 -6.74 28.67
C CYS A 260 -16.01 -5.57 28.49
N LEU A 261 -15.03 -5.74 27.59
CA LEU A 261 -14.15 -4.68 27.13
C LEU A 261 -14.45 -4.30 25.69
N ILE A 262 -14.67 -3.00 25.45
CA ILE A 262 -14.72 -2.43 24.09
C ILE A 262 -13.32 -1.93 23.72
N ALA A 263 -12.72 -2.56 22.72
CA ALA A 263 -11.38 -2.28 22.24
C ALA A 263 -11.36 -2.28 20.69
N THR A 264 -12.34 -1.61 20.09
CA THR A 264 -12.59 -1.52 18.64
C THR A 264 -11.60 -0.64 17.88
N GLY A 265 -10.70 0.05 18.58
CA GLY A 265 -9.66 0.89 17.98
C GLY A 265 -10.22 2.03 17.12
N CYS A 266 -9.51 2.34 16.04
CA CYS A 266 -9.90 3.38 15.07
C CYS A 266 -9.89 2.89 13.62
N SER A 267 -10.61 3.60 12.75
CA SER A 267 -10.63 3.41 11.29
C SER A 267 -9.89 4.54 10.58
N PRO A 268 -9.10 4.28 9.53
CA PRO A 268 -8.37 5.33 8.80
C PRO A 268 -9.31 6.38 8.21
N LYS A 269 -8.93 7.66 8.31
CA LYS A 269 -9.61 8.75 7.63
C LYS A 269 -9.25 8.76 6.15
N THR A 270 -10.23 9.10 5.33
CA THR A 270 -10.02 9.52 3.94
C THR A 270 -10.17 11.03 3.81
N ILE A 271 -9.86 11.58 2.63
CA ILE A 271 -10.16 12.97 2.28
C ILE A 271 -11.22 13.02 1.18
N ASP A 272 -12.01 14.09 1.16
CA ASP A 272 -13.20 14.22 0.29
C ASP A 272 -12.88 14.00 -1.19
N VAL A 273 -11.75 14.51 -1.67
CA VAL A 273 -11.32 14.36 -3.06
C VAL A 273 -11.22 12.90 -3.49
N PHE A 274 -10.86 11.98 -2.58
CA PHE A 274 -10.81 10.55 -2.89
C PHE A 274 -12.11 9.83 -2.52
N ASN A 275 -12.81 10.29 -1.49
CA ASN A 275 -14.08 9.69 -1.07
C ASN A 275 -15.17 9.85 -2.14
N GLN A 276 -15.20 11.02 -2.77
CA GLN A 276 -16.19 11.39 -3.80
C GLN A 276 -15.71 11.05 -5.23
N ALA A 277 -14.51 10.49 -5.37
CA ALA A 277 -13.96 10.16 -6.69
C ALA A 277 -14.69 8.99 -7.36
N PRO A 278 -14.69 8.90 -8.70
CA PRO A 278 -15.25 7.75 -9.42
C PRO A 278 -14.62 6.41 -8.99
N PRO A 279 -15.33 5.28 -9.11
CA PRO A 279 -14.84 3.95 -8.71
C PRO A 279 -13.44 3.62 -9.26
N GLY A 280 -13.19 3.95 -10.53
CA GLY A 280 -11.89 3.70 -11.16
C GLY A 280 -10.72 4.43 -10.50
N VAL A 281 -10.94 5.60 -9.88
CA VAL A 281 -9.91 6.31 -9.09
C VAL A 281 -9.76 5.64 -7.73
N ARG A 282 -10.89 5.36 -7.05
CA ARG A 282 -10.91 4.74 -5.72
C ARG A 282 -10.20 3.39 -5.67
N GLU A 283 -10.24 2.60 -6.75
CA GLU A 283 -9.48 1.35 -6.89
C GLU A 283 -7.97 1.50 -6.71
N LYS A 284 -7.42 2.69 -6.97
CA LYS A 284 -5.98 2.99 -6.84
C LYS A 284 -5.67 3.91 -5.66
N VAL A 285 -6.66 4.17 -4.83
CA VAL A 285 -6.47 4.83 -3.54
C VAL A 285 -6.58 3.76 -2.47
N MET A 286 -5.64 3.74 -1.54
CA MET A 286 -5.66 2.81 -0.42
C MET A 286 -5.42 3.54 0.90
N MET A 287 -6.12 3.07 1.93
CA MET A 287 -5.77 3.33 3.30
C MET A 287 -4.72 2.30 3.74
N TYR A 288 -3.99 2.58 4.80
CA TYR A 288 -2.92 1.70 5.26
C TYR A 288 -3.07 1.39 6.74
N ARG A 289 -3.47 0.15 7.07
CA ARG A 289 -3.70 -0.26 8.46
C ARG A 289 -3.50 -1.75 8.73
N SER A 290 -3.84 -2.63 7.80
CA SER A 290 -3.83 -4.08 7.99
C SER A 290 -2.65 -4.78 7.28
N PRO A 291 -2.39 -6.06 7.57
CA PRO A 291 -1.45 -6.88 6.80
C PRO A 291 -1.83 -6.98 5.32
N ASP A 292 -3.12 -6.99 4.99
CA ASP A 292 -3.61 -7.01 3.62
C ASP A 292 -3.24 -5.71 2.87
N ASP A 293 -3.27 -4.57 3.58
CA ASP A 293 -2.80 -3.29 3.03
C ASP A 293 -1.28 -3.31 2.80
N PHE A 294 -0.51 -3.94 3.71
CA PHE A 294 0.92 -4.14 3.53
C PHE A 294 1.22 -4.97 2.27
N GLU A 295 0.56 -6.11 2.09
CA GLU A 295 0.74 -6.95 0.90
C GLU A 295 0.34 -6.25 -0.40
N ARG A 296 -0.81 -5.55 -0.38
CA ARG A 296 -1.26 -4.76 -1.53
C ARG A 296 -0.25 -3.68 -1.89
N LEU A 297 0.26 -2.93 -0.90
CA LEU A 297 1.27 -1.89 -1.14
C LEU A 297 2.60 -2.48 -1.58
N LYS A 298 2.99 -3.64 -1.04
CA LYS A 298 4.21 -4.35 -1.46
C LYS A 298 4.15 -4.73 -2.94
N ARG A 299 3.01 -5.25 -3.42
CA ARG A 299 2.80 -5.53 -4.85
C ARG A 299 2.97 -4.28 -5.72
N TYR A 300 2.44 -3.13 -5.28
CA TYR A 300 2.67 -1.86 -5.97
C TYR A 300 4.15 -1.47 -5.99
N ALA A 301 4.87 -1.66 -4.89
CA ALA A 301 6.29 -1.38 -4.78
C ALA A 301 7.18 -2.36 -5.58
N ASP A 302 6.67 -3.55 -5.90
CA ASP A 302 7.34 -4.55 -6.73
C ASP A 302 7.11 -4.33 -8.23
N GLU A 303 5.89 -3.97 -8.62
CA GLU A 303 5.47 -3.98 -10.03
C GLU A 303 5.38 -2.61 -10.69
N LYS A 304 5.17 -1.53 -9.92
CA LYS A 304 4.82 -0.22 -10.45
C LYS A 304 5.96 0.79 -10.34
N LYS A 305 5.78 1.96 -10.93
CA LYS A 305 6.84 2.98 -11.10
C LYS A 305 6.74 4.11 -10.10
N SER A 306 5.59 4.31 -9.45
CA SER A 306 5.34 5.49 -8.64
C SER A 306 4.27 5.29 -7.56
N ILE A 307 4.59 5.71 -6.34
CA ILE A 307 3.69 5.66 -5.19
C ILE A 307 3.61 7.05 -4.58
N THR A 308 2.39 7.56 -4.39
CA THR A 308 2.16 8.85 -3.74
C THR A 308 1.54 8.66 -2.37
N ILE A 309 2.17 9.19 -1.34
CA ILE A 309 1.67 9.20 0.02
C ILE A 309 1.04 10.57 0.30
N VAL A 310 -0.21 10.59 0.74
CA VAL A 310 -0.91 11.80 1.15
C VAL A 310 -0.97 11.84 2.67
N GLY A 311 -0.25 12.78 3.27
CA GLY A 311 -0.18 12.97 4.72
C GLY A 311 1.25 13.04 5.27
N ASN A 312 1.44 13.91 6.25
CA ASN A 312 2.74 14.22 6.87
C ASN A 312 2.93 13.63 8.28
N GLY A 313 1.98 12.83 8.76
CA GLY A 313 2.05 12.23 10.09
C GLY A 313 3.15 11.18 10.22
N PHE A 314 3.26 10.57 11.41
CA PHE A 314 4.25 9.52 11.67
C PHE A 314 4.12 8.35 10.69
N THR A 315 2.94 7.75 10.53
CA THR A 315 2.74 6.63 9.59
C THR A 315 3.06 7.00 8.14
N GLY A 316 2.64 8.19 7.67
CA GLY A 316 2.94 8.63 6.31
C GLY A 316 4.44 8.81 6.08
N SER A 317 5.16 9.38 7.06
CA SER A 317 6.59 9.62 6.98
C SER A 317 7.43 8.34 7.15
N GLU A 318 6.98 7.42 8.02
CA GLU A 318 7.54 6.07 8.14
C GLU A 318 7.42 5.32 6.81
N LEU A 319 6.21 5.27 6.23
CA LEU A 319 5.99 4.62 4.94
C LEU A 319 6.82 5.26 3.83
N ALA A 320 6.95 6.58 3.80
CA ALA A 320 7.78 7.27 2.82
C ALA A 320 9.25 6.81 2.90
N CYS A 321 9.81 6.77 4.11
CA CYS A 321 11.18 6.29 4.33
C CYS A 321 11.34 4.80 3.99
N SER A 322 10.41 3.96 4.47
CA SER A 322 10.41 2.51 4.30
C SER A 322 10.30 2.12 2.83
N LEU A 323 9.35 2.73 2.09
CA LEU A 323 9.18 2.51 0.66
C LEU A 323 10.38 3.04 -0.14
N ALA A 324 10.90 4.21 0.19
CA ALA A 324 12.08 4.75 -0.50
C ALA A 324 13.29 3.84 -0.30
N ASN A 325 13.49 3.30 0.90
CA ASN A 325 14.52 2.32 1.17
C ASN A 325 14.32 1.03 0.38
N TYR A 326 13.10 0.47 0.41
CA TYR A 326 12.73 -0.74 -0.32
C TYR A 326 12.88 -0.59 -1.84
N ALA A 327 12.59 0.60 -2.36
CA ALA A 327 12.59 0.93 -3.77
C ALA A 327 13.96 1.34 -4.33
N LYS A 328 15.02 1.43 -3.52
CA LYS A 328 16.36 1.90 -3.94
C LYS A 328 16.84 1.25 -5.24
N ASP A 329 16.62 -0.06 -5.37
CA ASP A 329 17.04 -0.83 -6.55
C ASP A 329 15.95 -0.98 -7.63
N LYS A 330 14.71 -0.54 -7.35
CA LYS A 330 13.51 -0.86 -8.16
C LYS A 330 13.05 0.28 -9.06
N LYS A 331 13.77 1.41 -9.09
CA LYS A 331 13.40 2.62 -9.86
C LYS A 331 11.95 3.09 -9.62
N VAL A 332 11.38 2.81 -8.43
CA VAL A 332 10.06 3.30 -8.03
C VAL A 332 10.21 4.68 -7.41
N LYS A 333 9.45 5.66 -7.89
CA LYS A 333 9.47 7.03 -7.37
C LYS A 333 8.46 7.17 -6.24
N ILE A 334 8.93 7.59 -5.07
CA ILE A 334 8.08 7.85 -3.90
C ILE A 334 7.84 9.35 -3.79
N TYR A 335 6.57 9.72 -3.71
CA TYR A 335 6.12 11.09 -3.46
C TYR A 335 5.44 11.17 -2.10
N GLN A 336 5.64 12.27 -1.38
CA GLN A 336 4.91 12.57 -0.16
C GLN A 336 4.33 13.98 -0.24
N ILE A 337 3.00 14.10 -0.15
CA ILE A 337 2.27 15.36 -0.36
C ILE A 337 1.45 15.68 0.88
N PHE A 338 1.49 16.93 1.32
CA PHE A 338 0.72 17.40 2.47
C PHE A 338 0.61 18.93 2.53
N PRO A 339 -0.48 19.48 3.09
CA PRO A 339 -0.72 20.92 3.13
C PRO A 339 0.15 21.67 4.15
N GLU A 340 0.76 20.98 5.11
CA GLU A 340 1.59 21.62 6.12
C GLU A 340 3.01 21.95 5.61
N SER A 341 3.73 22.79 6.35
CA SER A 341 5.09 23.26 5.99
C SER A 341 6.19 22.20 6.15
N GLY A 342 5.89 21.03 6.72
CA GLY A 342 6.88 19.98 7.01
C GLY A 342 6.28 18.75 7.67
N ASN A 343 7.08 17.70 7.83
CA ASN A 343 6.68 16.43 8.40
C ASN A 343 6.38 16.58 9.90
N MET A 344 5.28 15.96 10.36
CA MET A 344 4.78 15.99 11.73
C MET A 344 4.65 17.39 12.34
N SER A 345 4.40 18.43 11.53
CA SER A 345 4.34 19.83 11.97
C SER A 345 3.23 20.15 12.98
N LYS A 346 2.18 19.32 13.05
CA LYS A 346 1.11 19.42 14.06
C LYS A 346 1.55 19.00 15.46
N VAL A 347 2.70 18.32 15.59
CA VAL A 347 3.22 17.77 16.85
C VAL A 347 4.61 18.32 17.16
N LEU A 348 5.47 18.44 16.15
CA LEU A 348 6.86 18.85 16.31
C LEU A 348 7.01 20.38 16.15
N PRO A 349 7.93 21.01 16.89
CA PRO A 349 8.27 22.41 16.66
C PRO A 349 8.87 22.59 15.25
N SER A 350 8.73 23.80 14.69
CA SER A 350 9.09 24.10 13.29
C SER A 350 10.50 23.65 12.90
N TYR A 351 11.50 23.88 13.77
CA TYR A 351 12.89 23.45 13.52
C TYR A 351 12.99 21.93 13.31
N LEU A 352 12.36 21.15 14.19
CA LEU A 352 12.43 19.69 14.12
C LEU A 352 11.59 19.16 12.96
N SER A 353 10.44 19.76 12.67
CA SER A 353 9.63 19.43 11.50
C SER A 353 10.41 19.63 10.19
N LYS A 354 11.10 20.75 10.04
CA LYS A 354 11.99 21.03 8.88
C LYS A 354 13.14 20.04 8.79
N TRP A 355 13.80 19.75 9.92
CA TRP A 355 14.86 18.75 9.96
C TRP A 355 14.35 17.37 9.53
N THR A 356 13.16 16.97 10.00
CA THR A 356 12.58 15.69 9.61
C THR A 356 12.20 15.65 8.13
N THR A 357 11.66 16.72 7.57
CA THR A 357 11.42 16.82 6.12
C THR A 357 12.71 16.65 5.33
N ALA A 358 13.76 17.39 5.69
CA ALA A 358 15.07 17.24 5.05
C ALA A 358 15.60 15.80 5.16
N LYS A 359 15.40 15.14 6.32
CA LYS A 359 15.78 13.74 6.50
C LYS A 359 15.02 12.81 5.55
N VAL A 360 13.70 12.99 5.40
CA VAL A 360 12.88 12.20 4.46
C VAL A 360 13.34 12.42 3.02
N GLU A 361 13.63 13.66 2.62
CA GLU A 361 14.17 13.99 1.30
C GLU A 361 15.52 13.30 1.04
N THR A 362 16.41 13.22 2.04
CA THR A 362 17.71 12.52 1.90
C THR A 362 17.57 11.02 1.61
N MET A 363 16.41 10.43 1.91
CA MET A 363 16.11 9.03 1.60
C MET A 363 15.68 8.82 0.13
N GLY A 364 15.52 9.89 -0.65
CA GLY A 364 15.12 9.86 -2.06
C GLY A 364 13.62 10.11 -2.31
N VAL A 365 12.86 10.40 -1.25
CA VAL A 365 11.44 10.77 -1.33
C VAL A 365 11.31 12.16 -1.92
N CYS A 366 10.39 12.33 -2.86
CA CYS A 366 10.01 13.63 -3.38
C CYS A 366 8.92 14.24 -2.49
N VAL A 367 9.33 15.11 -1.56
CA VAL A 367 8.42 15.72 -0.59
C VAL A 367 7.86 17.03 -1.18
N MET A 368 6.54 17.20 -1.08
CA MET A 368 5.81 18.39 -1.54
C MET A 368 5.03 18.97 -0.35
N PRO A 369 5.68 19.78 0.50
CA PRO A 369 4.99 20.51 1.55
C PRO A 369 4.09 21.59 0.94
N GLU A 370 3.20 22.14 1.77
CA GLU A 370 2.28 23.24 1.39
C GLU A 370 1.45 22.94 0.13
N THR A 371 1.23 21.65 -0.15
CA THR A 371 0.60 21.16 -1.37
C THR A 371 -0.47 20.15 -1.03
N TYR A 372 -1.64 20.25 -1.65
CA TYR A 372 -2.72 19.27 -1.47
C TYR A 372 -3.34 18.88 -2.82
N VAL A 373 -3.98 17.72 -2.86
CA VAL A 373 -4.67 17.21 -4.05
C VAL A 373 -6.02 17.90 -4.16
N LYS A 374 -6.23 18.64 -5.26
CA LYS A 374 -7.51 19.29 -5.59
C LYS A 374 -8.46 18.35 -6.32
N GLU A 375 -7.91 17.56 -7.23
CA GLU A 375 -8.67 16.65 -8.07
C GLU A 375 -7.84 15.41 -8.39
N ALA A 376 -8.51 14.26 -8.54
CA ALA A 376 -7.89 13.02 -8.95
C ALA A 376 -8.69 12.41 -10.09
N GLN A 377 -8.01 12.13 -11.20
CA GLN A 377 -8.57 11.47 -12.37
C GLN A 377 -7.77 10.21 -12.67
N ARG A 378 -8.39 9.24 -13.32
CA ARG A 378 -7.69 8.05 -13.83
C ARG A 378 -7.47 8.21 -15.31
N ASP A 379 -6.21 8.06 -15.72
CA ASP A 379 -5.78 8.05 -17.11
C ASP A 379 -5.19 6.66 -17.37
N ASP A 380 -5.95 5.80 -18.04
CA ASP A 380 -5.63 4.38 -18.24
C ASP A 380 -5.21 3.64 -16.93
N SER A 381 -3.91 3.34 -16.85
CA SER A 381 -3.25 2.58 -15.80
C SER A 381 -2.61 3.44 -14.72
N VAL A 382 -2.71 4.78 -14.81
CA VAL A 382 -2.18 5.71 -13.81
C VAL A 382 -3.25 6.65 -13.27
N LEU A 383 -2.98 7.27 -12.12
CA LEU A 383 -3.75 8.38 -11.59
C LEU A 383 -3.05 9.69 -11.96
N LYS A 384 -3.85 10.69 -12.37
CA LYS A 384 -3.42 12.07 -12.55
C LYS A 384 -4.02 12.91 -11.43
N LEU A 385 -3.14 13.44 -10.57
CA LEU A 385 -3.49 14.30 -9.45
C LEU A 385 -3.26 15.76 -9.82
N ALA A 386 -4.30 16.57 -9.79
CA ALA A 386 -4.17 18.02 -9.90
C ALA A 386 -3.87 18.60 -8.52
N LEU A 387 -2.77 19.34 -8.40
CA LEU A 387 -2.26 19.84 -7.12
C LEU A 387 -2.64 21.30 -6.89
N SER A 388 -2.64 21.71 -5.61
CA SER A 388 -3.00 23.07 -5.20
C SER A 388 -2.13 24.16 -5.81
N ASN A 389 -0.85 23.84 -6.03
CA ASN A 389 0.17 24.68 -6.66
C ASN A 389 0.05 24.80 -8.19
N GLY A 390 -0.98 24.21 -8.80
CA GLY A 390 -1.24 24.27 -10.24
C GLY A 390 -0.51 23.22 -11.08
N LYS A 391 0.39 22.44 -10.47
CA LYS A 391 1.09 21.34 -11.14
C LYS A 391 0.21 20.07 -11.18
N SER A 392 0.57 19.14 -12.05
CA SER A 392 -0.02 17.80 -12.11
C SER A 392 1.01 16.72 -11.79
N LEU A 393 0.59 15.70 -11.04
CA LEU A 393 1.41 14.53 -10.69
C LEU A 393 0.77 13.25 -11.23
N LEU A 394 1.57 12.42 -11.90
CA LEU A 394 1.17 11.07 -12.30
C LEU A 394 1.67 10.06 -11.27
N THR A 395 0.80 9.14 -10.84
CA THR A 395 1.14 8.11 -9.87
C THR A 395 0.36 6.81 -10.10
N ASP A 396 0.96 5.66 -9.82
CA ASP A 396 0.27 4.36 -10.01
C ASP A 396 -0.72 4.04 -8.87
N VAL A 397 -0.42 4.52 -7.65
CA VAL A 397 -1.25 4.33 -6.46
C VAL A 397 -1.10 5.50 -5.49
N VAL A 398 -2.17 5.84 -4.79
CA VAL A 398 -2.17 6.79 -3.68
C VAL A 398 -2.40 6.05 -2.36
N VAL A 399 -1.51 6.28 -1.39
CA VAL A 399 -1.66 5.82 0.00
C VAL A 399 -2.04 7.02 0.88
N VAL A 400 -3.22 6.96 1.50
CA VAL A 400 -3.74 8.06 2.32
C VAL A 400 -3.45 7.78 3.79
N CYS A 401 -2.74 8.71 4.42
CA CYS A 401 -2.24 8.63 5.80
C CYS A 401 -2.58 9.91 6.58
N VAL A 402 -3.87 10.27 6.64
CA VAL A 402 -4.36 11.55 7.21
C VAL A 402 -4.97 11.41 8.61
N GLY A 403 -4.63 10.34 9.33
CA GLY A 403 -5.13 10.05 10.68
C GLY A 403 -6.23 8.99 10.69
N CYS A 404 -6.89 8.83 11.84
CA CYS A 404 -7.97 7.87 12.03
C CYS A 404 -9.11 8.45 12.88
N GLU A 405 -10.26 7.76 12.88
CA GLU A 405 -11.42 8.05 13.72
C GLU A 405 -11.71 6.88 14.66
N PRO A 406 -11.90 7.13 15.97
CA PRO A 406 -12.27 6.07 16.90
C PRO A 406 -13.56 5.37 16.47
N ASN A 407 -13.60 4.05 16.58
CA ASN A 407 -14.75 3.23 16.22
C ASN A 407 -15.79 3.23 17.35
N THR A 408 -16.61 4.28 17.40
CA THR A 408 -17.59 4.52 18.48
C THR A 408 -18.99 3.98 18.21
N ASN A 409 -19.25 3.41 17.02
CA ASN A 409 -20.57 2.97 16.59
C ASN A 409 -21.30 2.09 17.61
N ILE A 410 -20.58 1.13 18.22
CA ILE A 410 -21.17 0.20 19.21
C ILE A 410 -21.67 0.96 20.44
N ALA A 411 -20.93 1.94 20.94
CA ALA A 411 -21.34 2.70 22.12
C ALA A 411 -22.55 3.61 21.82
N LEU A 412 -22.55 4.26 20.64
CA LEU A 412 -23.64 5.14 20.21
C LEU A 412 -24.96 4.37 20.05
N THR A 413 -24.93 3.17 19.44
CA THR A 413 -26.13 2.33 19.27
C THR A 413 -26.62 1.70 20.56
N SER A 414 -25.79 1.68 21.59
CA SER A 414 -26.08 1.03 22.88
C SER A 414 -26.66 1.99 23.93
N ALA A 415 -27.02 3.22 23.55
CA ALA A 415 -27.51 4.27 24.45
C ALA A 415 -26.58 4.58 25.65
N TRP A 416 -25.27 4.38 25.48
CA TRP A 416 -24.28 4.73 26.51
C TRP A 416 -24.18 6.25 26.64
N ARG A 417 -24.69 6.79 27.75
CA ARG A 417 -24.32 8.14 28.21
C ARG A 417 -22.95 8.08 28.88
N SER A 418 -21.89 8.21 28.10
CA SER A 418 -20.59 8.84 28.47
C SER A 418 -19.93 8.53 29.84
N ILE A 419 -20.26 7.45 30.54
CA ILE A 419 -19.69 7.09 31.85
C ILE A 419 -19.15 5.66 31.75
N GLY A 420 -17.94 5.56 31.21
CA GLY A 420 -17.16 4.33 31.09
C GLY A 420 -15.78 4.73 30.60
N ILE A 421 -14.72 4.15 31.16
CA ILE A 421 -13.35 4.47 30.77
C ILE A 421 -13.16 4.03 29.32
N TRP A 422 -13.01 5.00 28.42
CA TRP A 422 -12.67 4.78 27.02
C TRP A 422 -11.16 4.58 26.93
N VAL A 423 -10.73 3.36 26.64
CA VAL A 423 -9.34 3.12 26.21
C VAL A 423 -9.31 3.17 24.68
N VAL A 424 -9.32 4.39 24.14
CA VAL A 424 -8.90 4.61 22.75
C VAL A 424 -7.38 4.75 22.79
N LEU A 425 -6.67 3.61 22.69
CA LEU A 425 -5.22 3.58 22.47
C LEU A 425 -4.89 3.59 20.98
#